data_AF-A0A261C495-F1
#
_entry.id   AF-A0A261C495-F1
#
_cell.length_a   1.000
_cell.length_b   1.000
_cell.length_c   1.000
_cell.angle_alpha   90.00
_cell.angle_beta   90.00
_cell.angle_gamma   90.00
#
_symmetry.space_group_name_H-M   'P 1'
#
loop_
_entity.id
_entity.type
_entity.pdbx_description
1 polymer ?
#
loop_
_entity_poly.entity_id
_entity_poly.type
_entity_poly.pdbx_seq_one_letter_code
_entity_poly.pdbx_strand_id
1 'polypeptide(L)'
;MSRRKSVPDVTFNGHTETVTDDQYLYFLRNAIVTKHLAIAPSPPENFQYSGTFQSIRTLVLGFGFWVTLDNLMAMNSNVIMIRGSKLISSEFNRYLKNWISRGGSSAIKYLSVEVKSLDLNVVFKDLENQVELVEKRRQYT
;
A
#
# COMPACT_ATOMS: atom_id res chain seq x y z
N MET A 1 -12.65 25.26 -18.93
CA MET A 1 -12.25 23.94 -18.41
C MET A 1 -12.70 23.83 -16.96
N SER A 2 -13.52 22.84 -16.62
CA SER A 2 -14.03 22.66 -15.25
C SER A 2 -12.93 22.08 -14.34
N ARG A 3 -12.60 22.75 -13.24
CA ARG A 3 -11.70 22.21 -12.20
C ARG A 3 -12.37 20.95 -11.62
N ARG A 4 -11.77 19.77 -11.80
CA ARG A 4 -12.19 18.58 -11.06
C ARG A 4 -12.04 18.88 -9.56
N LYS A 5 -13.16 18.83 -8.82
CA LYS A 5 -13.14 19.05 -7.37
C LYS A 5 -12.43 17.87 -6.71
N SER A 6 -11.47 18.16 -5.83
CA SER A 6 -10.85 17.14 -4.98
C SER A 6 -11.79 16.80 -3.83
N VAL A 7 -11.84 15.53 -3.46
CA VAL A 7 -12.55 15.05 -2.28
C VAL A 7 -11.49 14.69 -1.23
N PRO A 8 -11.58 15.18 0.01
CA PRO A 8 -10.53 14.93 1.00
C PRO A 8 -10.44 13.46 1.38
N ASP A 9 -11.60 12.81 1.62
CA ASP A 9 -11.70 11.47 2.16
C ASP A 9 -12.75 10.66 1.38
N VAL A 10 -12.39 9.46 0.94
CA VAL A 10 -13.24 8.55 0.18
C VAL A 10 -13.05 7.12 0.69
N THR A 11 -14.17 6.48 1.02
CA THR A 11 -14.21 5.06 1.40
C THR A 11 -15.20 4.34 0.50
N PHE A 12 -14.70 3.36 -0.24
CA PHE A 12 -15.52 2.40 -0.97
C PHE A 12 -15.70 1.17 -0.09
N ASN A 13 -16.93 0.93 0.38
CA ASN A 13 -17.31 -0.22 1.22
C ASN A 13 -17.85 -1.36 0.33
N GLY A 14 -17.74 -2.60 0.78
CA GLY A 14 -18.26 -3.78 0.05
C GLY A 14 -17.36 -5.00 0.13
N HIS A 15 -17.00 -5.44 1.33
CA HIS A 15 -16.02 -6.51 1.58
C HIS A 15 -16.36 -7.88 0.96
N THR A 16 -17.59 -8.07 0.47
CA THR A 16 -18.09 -9.34 -0.08
C THR A 16 -18.31 -9.31 -1.59
N GLU A 17 -18.17 -8.16 -2.24
CA GLU A 17 -18.41 -8.02 -3.68
C GLU A 17 -17.08 -7.89 -4.43
N THR A 18 -16.88 -8.74 -5.42
CA THR A 18 -15.85 -8.52 -6.43
C THR A 18 -16.37 -7.47 -7.40
N VAL A 19 -15.64 -6.37 -7.54
CA VAL A 19 -15.95 -5.32 -8.54
C VAL A 19 -15.26 -5.64 -9.87
N THR A 20 -15.70 -5.01 -10.96
CA THR A 20 -15.03 -5.15 -12.26
C THR A 20 -13.68 -4.43 -12.28
N ASP A 21 -12.81 -4.79 -13.23
CA ASP A 21 -11.54 -4.10 -13.46
C ASP A 21 -11.75 -2.59 -13.63
N ASP A 22 -12.72 -2.19 -14.45
CA ASP A 22 -13.03 -0.78 -14.71
C ASP A 22 -13.46 -0.03 -13.44
N GLN A 23 -14.26 -0.66 -12.58
CA GLN A 23 -14.68 -0.08 -11.31
C GLN A 23 -13.48 0.08 -10.37
N TYR A 24 -12.61 -0.93 -10.28
CA TYR A 24 -11.42 -0.86 -9.43
C TYR A 24 -10.41 0.18 -9.94
N LEU A 25 -10.19 0.23 -11.26
CA LEU A 25 -9.37 1.26 -11.92
C LEU A 25 -9.93 2.66 -11.66
N TYR A 26 -11.27 2.82 -11.66
CA TYR A 26 -11.91 4.07 -11.34
C TYR A 26 -11.56 4.52 -9.91
N PHE A 27 -11.61 3.62 -8.93
CA PHE A 27 -11.23 3.93 -7.53
C PHE A 27 -9.77 4.39 -7.41
N LEU A 28 -8.86 3.74 -8.13
CA LEU A 28 -7.42 4.09 -8.12
C LEU A 28 -7.11 5.40 -8.85
N ARG A 29 -7.74 5.64 -10.01
CA ARG A 29 -7.32 6.71 -10.95
C ARG A 29 -8.16 7.97 -10.91
N ASN A 30 -9.47 7.83 -10.68
CA ASN A 30 -10.41 8.91 -11.01
C ASN A 30 -10.84 9.72 -9.79
N ALA A 31 -10.77 9.14 -8.60
CA ALA A 31 -10.98 9.88 -7.37
C ALA A 31 -9.76 10.78 -7.12
N ILE A 32 -9.92 12.11 -7.23
CA ILE A 32 -8.90 13.08 -6.80
C ILE A 32 -8.99 13.17 -5.28
N VAL A 33 -8.31 12.25 -4.61
CA VAL A 33 -8.33 12.11 -3.15
C VAL A 33 -7.04 12.65 -2.55
N THR A 34 -7.15 13.58 -1.62
CA THR A 34 -5.94 14.22 -1.06
C THR A 34 -5.53 13.65 0.30
N LYS A 35 -6.49 13.15 1.11
CA LYS A 35 -6.20 12.70 2.48
C LYS A 35 -6.35 11.21 2.64
N HIS A 36 -7.52 10.63 2.37
CA HIS A 36 -7.79 9.23 2.70
C HIS A 36 -8.54 8.51 1.59
N LEU A 37 -7.93 7.47 1.03
CA LEU A 37 -8.58 6.53 0.11
C LEU A 37 -8.59 5.14 0.73
N ALA A 38 -9.77 4.59 0.96
CA ALA A 38 -9.97 3.21 1.36
C ALA A 38 -10.80 2.44 0.33
N ILE A 39 -10.28 1.32 -0.14
CA ILE A 39 -10.94 0.43 -1.10
C ILE A 39 -11.13 -0.94 -0.43
N ALA A 40 -12.33 -1.19 0.07
CA ALA A 40 -12.70 -2.45 0.71
C ALA A 40 -13.02 -3.60 -0.27
N PRO A 41 -13.70 -3.38 -1.42
CA PRO A 41 -14.04 -4.46 -2.34
C PRO A 41 -12.82 -5.15 -2.95
N SER A 42 -12.98 -6.41 -3.35
CA SER A 42 -11.93 -7.14 -4.04
C SER A 42 -11.93 -6.78 -5.52
N PRO A 43 -10.75 -6.57 -6.15
CA PRO A 43 -10.68 -6.62 -7.60
C PRO A 43 -10.85 -8.07 -8.10
N PRO A 44 -11.01 -8.28 -9.42
CA PRO A 44 -10.96 -9.61 -10.02
C PRO A 44 -9.61 -10.31 -9.78
N GLU A 45 -9.60 -11.64 -9.83
CA GLU A 45 -8.43 -12.45 -9.44
C GLU A 45 -7.15 -12.15 -10.25
N ASN A 46 -7.32 -11.83 -11.53
CA ASN A 46 -6.21 -11.52 -12.46
C ASN A 46 -5.97 -10.02 -12.63
N PHE A 47 -6.55 -9.19 -11.77
CA PHE A 47 -6.38 -7.75 -11.83
C PHE A 47 -4.90 -7.38 -11.70
N GLN A 48 -4.47 -6.45 -12.55
CA GLN A 48 -3.13 -5.87 -12.52
C GLN A 48 -3.23 -4.38 -12.76
N TYR A 49 -2.29 -3.64 -12.16
CA TYR A 49 -2.22 -2.21 -12.34
C TYR A 49 -0.77 -1.78 -12.54
N SER A 50 -0.50 -1.14 -13.67
CA SER A 50 0.81 -0.56 -14.03
C SER A 50 0.72 0.96 -14.24
N GLY A 51 -0.38 1.57 -13.81
CA GLY A 51 -0.60 3.02 -13.91
C GLY A 51 0.12 3.82 -12.81
N THR A 52 -0.02 5.14 -12.88
CA THR A 52 0.56 6.06 -11.90
C THR A 52 -0.33 6.20 -10.67
N PHE A 53 0.28 6.09 -9.49
CA PHE A 53 -0.40 6.36 -8.24
C PHE A 53 -0.49 7.86 -7.99
N GLN A 54 -1.67 8.32 -7.58
CA GLN A 54 -1.85 9.67 -7.09
C GLN A 54 -1.13 9.83 -5.74
N SER A 55 -0.68 11.05 -5.42
CA SER A 55 -0.17 11.33 -4.08
C SER A 55 -1.35 11.51 -3.12
N ILE A 56 -1.52 10.55 -2.21
CA ILE A 56 -2.61 10.51 -1.24
C ILE A 56 -1.98 10.34 0.13
N ARG A 57 -2.42 11.08 1.16
CA ARG A 57 -1.81 10.95 2.49
C ARG A 57 -1.95 9.52 3.06
N THR A 58 -3.14 8.92 2.94
CA THR A 58 -3.46 7.58 3.45
C THR A 58 -4.14 6.74 2.38
N LEU A 59 -3.57 5.55 2.11
CA LEU A 59 -4.10 4.54 1.20
C LEU A 59 -4.35 3.23 1.96
N VAL A 60 -5.59 2.72 1.86
CA VAL A 60 -6.00 1.44 2.45
C VAL A 60 -6.56 0.54 1.36
N LEU A 61 -5.96 -0.63 1.17
CA LEU A 61 -6.39 -1.66 0.22
C LEU A 61 -6.86 -2.90 1.00
N GLY A 62 -8.15 -3.23 0.90
CA GLY A 62 -8.75 -4.40 1.53
C GLY A 62 -8.32 -5.72 0.89
N PHE A 63 -7.95 -5.69 -0.39
CA PHE A 63 -7.44 -6.84 -1.14
C PHE A 63 -6.31 -6.38 -2.06
N GLY A 64 -5.07 -6.60 -1.62
CA GLY A 64 -3.84 -6.15 -2.27
C GLY A 64 -3.03 -7.25 -2.92
N PHE A 65 -3.64 -8.38 -3.26
CA PHE A 65 -2.94 -9.51 -3.90
C PHE A 65 -2.32 -9.14 -5.27
N TRP A 66 -2.83 -8.08 -5.90
CA TRP A 66 -2.35 -7.55 -7.17
C TRP A 66 -1.15 -6.61 -7.01
N VAL A 67 -0.86 -6.14 -5.80
CA VAL A 67 0.20 -5.16 -5.54
C VAL A 67 1.56 -5.84 -5.70
N THR A 68 2.30 -5.43 -6.71
CA THR A 68 3.69 -5.84 -6.93
C THR A 68 4.68 -4.97 -6.14
N LEU A 69 5.94 -5.39 -6.06
CA LEU A 69 7.00 -4.55 -5.47
C LEU A 69 7.11 -3.20 -6.18
N ASP A 70 7.03 -3.18 -7.51
CA ASP A 70 7.10 -1.95 -8.30
C ASP A 70 5.91 -1.02 -8.01
N ASN A 71 4.72 -1.58 -7.82
CA ASN A 71 3.57 -0.81 -7.37
C ASN A 71 3.82 -0.17 -6.01
N LEU A 72 4.30 -0.96 -5.04
CA LEU A 72 4.59 -0.46 -3.70
C LEU A 72 5.68 0.62 -3.70
N MET A 73 6.71 0.49 -4.56
CA MET A 73 7.75 1.52 -4.74
C MET A 73 7.22 2.80 -5.42
N ALA A 74 6.20 2.69 -6.26
CA ALA A 74 5.58 3.82 -6.95
C ALA A 74 4.52 4.55 -6.11
N MET A 75 4.01 3.95 -5.03
CA MET A 75 3.02 4.58 -4.14
C MET A 75 3.65 5.75 -3.37
N ASN A 76 3.11 6.95 -3.58
CA ASN A 76 3.56 8.18 -2.91
C ASN A 76 2.60 8.61 -1.79
N SER A 77 2.50 7.78 -0.75
CA SER A 77 1.59 7.97 0.38
C SER A 77 2.31 7.97 1.72
N ASN A 78 1.78 8.68 2.72
CA ASN A 78 2.34 8.68 4.07
C ASN A 78 1.96 7.43 4.86
N VAL A 79 0.76 6.93 4.66
CA VAL A 79 0.24 5.75 5.34
C VAL A 79 -0.25 4.78 4.27
N ILE A 80 0.29 3.58 4.27
CA ILE A 80 -0.11 2.50 3.37
C ILE A 80 -0.51 1.30 4.22
N MET A 81 -1.73 0.81 3.99
CA MET A 81 -2.26 -0.41 4.59
C MET A 81 -2.75 -1.34 3.49
N ILE A 82 -2.19 -2.54 3.43
CA ILE A 82 -2.50 -3.52 2.39
C ILE A 82 -2.87 -4.83 3.06
N ARG A 83 -4.07 -5.34 2.79
CA ARG A 83 -4.52 -6.65 3.27
C ARG A 83 -4.44 -7.70 2.16
N GLY A 84 -4.16 -8.96 2.52
CA GLY A 84 -4.10 -10.06 1.56
C GLY A 84 -3.05 -9.89 0.46
N SER A 85 -1.87 -9.35 0.78
CA SER A 85 -0.77 -9.19 -0.18
C SER A 85 -0.12 -10.53 -0.54
N LYS A 86 0.37 -10.62 -1.77
CA LYS A 86 1.18 -11.74 -2.29
C LYS A 86 2.70 -11.46 -2.23
N LEU A 87 3.12 -10.30 -1.74
CA LEU A 87 4.54 -9.94 -1.61
C LEU A 87 5.29 -10.95 -0.73
N ILE A 88 6.51 -11.29 -1.15
CA ILE A 88 7.37 -12.26 -0.46
C ILE A 88 8.50 -11.59 0.34
N SER A 89 9.13 -12.35 1.24
CA SER A 89 10.18 -11.85 2.14
C SER A 89 11.32 -11.10 1.41
N SER A 90 11.76 -11.60 0.26
CA SER A 90 12.85 -10.96 -0.51
C SER A 90 12.42 -9.63 -1.14
N GLU A 91 11.15 -9.46 -1.47
CA GLU A 91 10.61 -8.20 -1.97
C GLU A 91 10.50 -7.15 -0.85
N PHE A 92 10.12 -7.56 0.36
CA PHE A 92 10.19 -6.68 1.53
C PHE A 92 11.63 -6.26 1.84
N ASN A 93 12.61 -7.17 1.75
CA ASN A 93 14.03 -6.82 1.91
C ASN A 93 14.45 -5.74 0.91
N ARG A 94 14.10 -5.90 -0.37
CA ARG A 94 14.37 -4.90 -1.42
C ARG A 94 13.68 -3.57 -1.14
N TYR A 95 12.42 -3.61 -0.71
CA TYR A 95 11.67 -2.42 -0.34
C TYR A 95 12.35 -1.67 0.82
N LEU A 96 12.68 -2.35 1.91
CA LEU A 96 13.31 -1.75 3.09
C LEU A 96 14.70 -1.18 2.77
N LYS A 97 15.54 -1.90 2.02
CA LYS A 97 16.84 -1.39 1.55
C LYS A 97 16.69 -0.12 0.71
N ASN A 98 15.71 -0.09 -0.19
CA ASN A 98 15.43 1.10 -1.00
C ASN A 98 14.95 2.27 -0.13
N TRP A 99 14.09 1.98 0.84
CA TRP A 99 13.55 2.98 1.75
C TRP A 99 14.64 3.62 2.63
N ILE A 100 15.50 2.79 3.23
CA ILE A 100 16.58 3.27 4.10
C ILE A 100 17.65 4.02 3.28
N SER A 101 18.05 3.52 2.11
CA SER A 101 19.06 4.19 1.27
C SER A 101 18.62 5.56 0.74
N ARG A 102 17.31 5.81 0.63
CA ARG A 102 16.73 7.14 0.31
C ARG A 102 16.64 8.07 1.53
N GLY A 103 17.28 7.70 2.65
CA GLY A 103 17.35 8.51 3.87
C GLY A 103 16.03 8.65 4.61
N GLY A 104 15.10 7.69 4.45
CA GLY A 104 13.77 7.77 5.06
C GLY A 104 12.92 8.96 4.59
N SER A 105 13.37 9.69 3.57
CA SER A 105 12.71 10.88 3.01
C SER A 105 11.51 10.55 2.11
N SER A 106 11.14 9.27 1.99
CA SER A 106 9.91 8.92 1.32
C SER A 106 8.74 9.50 2.11
N ALA A 107 7.63 9.81 1.42
CA ALA A 107 6.43 10.26 2.09
C ALA A 107 5.98 9.29 3.20
N ILE A 108 6.37 8.01 3.14
CA ILE A 108 5.90 6.95 4.02
C ILE A 108 6.37 7.13 5.48
N LYS A 109 5.38 7.20 6.37
CA LYS A 109 5.52 7.22 7.82
C LYS A 109 5.02 5.93 8.47
N TYR A 110 4.16 5.20 7.77
CA TYR A 110 3.58 3.95 8.24
C TYR A 110 3.27 3.01 7.07
N LEU A 111 3.78 1.78 7.18
CA LEU A 111 3.47 0.68 6.28
C LEU A 111 2.95 -0.51 7.09
N SER A 112 1.77 -1.01 6.74
CA SER A 112 1.23 -2.26 7.24
C SER A 112 0.82 -3.14 6.07
N VAL A 113 1.40 -4.33 6.00
CA VAL A 113 1.09 -5.30 4.95
C VAL A 113 0.77 -6.63 5.59
N GLU A 114 -0.45 -7.11 5.37
CA GLU A 114 -0.87 -8.45 5.76
C GLU A 114 -0.45 -9.43 4.66
N VAL A 115 0.32 -10.45 5.05
CA VAL A 115 0.80 -11.52 4.18
C VAL A 115 0.56 -12.87 4.84
N LYS A 116 0.46 -13.92 4.01
CA LYS A 116 0.21 -15.29 4.48
C LYS A 116 1.35 -15.82 5.36
N SER A 117 2.59 -15.52 5.00
CA SER A 117 3.78 -16.02 5.68
C SER A 117 4.98 -15.13 5.35
N LEU A 118 5.87 -14.94 6.31
CA LEU A 118 7.04 -14.09 6.15
C LEU A 118 8.22 -14.66 6.94
N ASP A 119 9.40 -14.68 6.32
CA ASP A 119 10.66 -15.06 6.96
C ASP A 119 11.42 -13.79 7.32
N LEU A 120 11.45 -13.47 8.61
CA LEU A 120 12.08 -12.25 9.12
C LEU A 120 13.59 -12.23 8.87
N ASN A 121 14.26 -13.38 8.82
CA ASN A 121 15.69 -13.44 8.51
C ASN A 121 15.96 -13.00 7.09
N VAL A 122 15.08 -13.36 6.15
CA VAL A 122 15.17 -12.91 4.75
C VAL A 122 14.81 -11.42 4.63
N VAL A 123 13.77 -10.97 5.35
CA VAL A 123 13.34 -9.56 5.31
C VAL A 123 14.43 -8.62 5.83
N PHE A 124 15.09 -8.96 6.94
CA PHE A 124 16.10 -8.10 7.57
C PHE A 124 17.54 -8.38 7.18
N LYS A 125 17.75 -9.29 6.23
CA LYS A 125 19.09 -9.60 5.72
C LYS A 125 19.83 -8.33 5.27
N ASP A 126 21.01 -8.12 5.82
CA ASP A 126 21.90 -6.95 5.62
C ASP A 126 21.34 -5.62 6.17
N LEU A 127 20.30 -5.67 7.01
CA LEU A 127 19.67 -4.52 7.68
C LEU A 127 19.70 -4.63 9.20
N GLU A 128 20.44 -5.59 9.75
CA GLU A 128 20.41 -5.97 11.17
C GLU A 128 20.80 -4.81 12.10
N ASN A 129 21.73 -3.95 11.66
CA ASN A 129 22.17 -2.78 12.42
C ASN A 129 21.32 -1.53 12.16
N GLN A 130 20.32 -1.60 11.28
CA GLN A 130 19.49 -0.47 10.83
C GLN A 130 18.03 -0.61 11.29
N VAL A 131 17.66 -1.77 11.83
CA VAL A 131 16.28 -2.10 12.21
C VAL A 131 16.25 -2.57 13.65
N GLU A 132 15.29 -2.04 14.41
CA GLU A 132 14.96 -2.52 15.75
C GLU A 132 13.70 -3.40 15.66
N LEU A 133 13.82 -4.67 16.09
CA LEU A 133 12.68 -5.56 16.20
C LEU A 133 11.88 -5.21 17.47
N VAL A 134 10.65 -4.73 17.27
CA VAL A 134 9.75 -4.39 18.37
C VAL A 134 8.60 -5.41 18.38
N GLU A 135 8.69 -6.41 19.28
CA GLU A 135 7.70 -7.48 19.38
C GLU A 135 6.41 -7.06 20.10
N LYS A 136 6.46 -5.97 20.88
CA LYS A 136 5.29 -5.44 21.60
C LYS A 136 4.63 -4.33 20.77
N ARG A 137 3.30 -4.40 20.58
CA ARG A 137 2.55 -3.27 19.99
C ARG A 137 2.79 -2.04 20.86
N ARG A 138 3.30 -0.95 20.26
CA ARG A 138 3.18 0.37 20.90
C ARG A 138 1.68 0.64 21.05
N GLN A 139 1.22 0.75 22.30
CA GLN A 139 -0.09 1.34 22.55
C GLN A 139 0.04 2.82 22.20
N TYR A 140 -0.56 3.22 21.08
CA TYR A 140 -0.81 4.63 20.82
C TYR A 140 -2.05 4.99 21.66
N THR A 141 -1.80 5.48 22.88
CA THR A 141 -2.78 6.26 23.66
C THR A 141 -2.98 7.63 23.06
#